data_AF-A0AAX0PX36-F1
#
_entry.id   AF-A0AAX0PX36-F1
#
_cell.length_a   1.000
_cell.length_b   1.000
_cell.length_c   1.000
_cell.angle_alpha   90.00
_cell.angle_beta   90.00
_cell.angle_gamma   90.00
#
_symmetry.space_group_name_H-M   'P 1'
#
loop_
_entity.id
_entity.type
_entity.pdbx_description
1 polymer ?
#
loop_
_entity_poly.entity_id
_entity_poly.type
_entity_poly.pdbx_seq_one_letter_code
_entity_poly.pdbx_strand_id
1 'polypeptide(L)'
;MQEKNLKLVDKIMTALQSVEDPELLIDVVNLGLIYGIDIEGDHATIKMTLTIVGCPLSTYLQNAIEKAVLSVPEINKCDIKLVWYPVWNPERMTVAAKKQLGMLDNEQALDQENEIEETEEKEKIIDFSIPIKKLAEEYPDFIQIMYDCGFTRIKIPGLLSTVGRVMTIPLGAQAMKIDLDKVKQAFEDKGYKVID
;
A
#
# COMPACT_ATOMS: atom_id res chain seq x y z
N MET A 1 25.69 7.69 -1.70
CA MET A 1 24.78 8.30 -2.70
C MET A 1 23.32 8.02 -2.37
N GLN A 2 22.95 6.79 -2.00
CA GLN A 2 21.56 6.44 -1.63
C GLN A 2 21.03 7.13 -0.36
N GLU A 3 21.82 7.24 0.72
CA GLU A 3 21.34 7.86 1.97
C GLU A 3 21.02 9.36 1.85
N LYS A 4 21.81 10.10 1.04
CA LYS A 4 21.56 11.53 0.79
C LYS A 4 20.25 11.74 0.04
N ASN A 5 19.96 10.90 -0.94
CA ASN A 5 18.72 10.96 -1.69
C ASN A 5 17.52 10.61 -0.80
N LEU A 6 17.64 9.63 0.10
CA LEU A 6 16.55 9.28 1.02
C LEU A 6 16.15 10.46 1.92
N LYS A 7 17.13 11.12 2.55
CA LYS A 7 16.89 12.33 3.35
C LYS A 7 16.26 13.47 2.54
N LEU A 8 16.60 13.57 1.26
CA LEU A 8 16.06 14.60 0.37
C LEU A 8 14.64 14.27 -0.08
N VAL A 9 14.34 12.99 -0.33
CA VAL A 9 12.96 12.51 -0.57
C VAL A 9 12.08 12.84 0.63
N ASP A 10 12.53 12.60 1.87
CA ASP A 10 11.75 12.92 3.06
C ASP A 10 11.43 14.42 3.18
N LYS A 11 12.40 15.28 2.85
CA LYS A 11 12.18 16.74 2.80
C LYS A 11 11.17 17.13 1.73
N ILE A 12 11.26 16.55 0.54
CA ILE A 12 10.31 16.79 -0.55
C ILE A 12 8.91 16.30 -0.14
N MET A 13 8.80 15.10 0.43
CA MET A 13 7.52 14.57 0.92
C MET A 13 6.89 15.48 1.98
N THR A 14 7.70 16.01 2.89
CA THR A 14 7.25 16.99 3.90
C THR A 14 6.76 18.28 3.24
N ALA A 15 7.48 18.80 2.24
CA ALA A 15 7.05 19.99 1.51
C ALA A 15 5.75 19.74 0.71
N LEU A 16 5.58 18.55 0.15
CA LEU A 16 4.37 18.19 -0.60
C LEU A 16 3.12 18.07 0.29
N GLN A 17 3.26 17.83 1.59
CA GLN A 17 2.14 17.85 2.53
C GLN A 17 1.49 19.24 2.67
N SER A 18 2.14 20.32 2.24
CA SER A 18 1.52 21.66 2.21
C SER A 18 0.69 21.92 0.96
N VAL A 19 0.64 20.98 0.01
CA VAL A 19 -0.11 21.12 -1.23
C VAL A 19 -1.42 20.36 -1.12
N GLU A 20 -2.51 21.10 -0.96
CA GLU A 20 -3.85 20.57 -0.81
C GLU A 20 -4.59 20.51 -2.15
N ASP A 21 -5.39 19.46 -2.32
CA ASP A 21 -6.37 19.40 -3.38
C ASP A 21 -7.52 20.37 -3.06
N PRO A 22 -7.84 21.34 -3.92
CA PRO A 22 -8.86 22.35 -3.64
C PRO A 22 -10.30 21.80 -3.62
N GLU A 23 -10.54 20.59 -4.14
CA GLU A 23 -11.85 19.94 -4.10
C GLU A 23 -12.02 19.10 -2.83
N LEU A 24 -10.98 18.34 -2.46
CA LEU A 24 -11.02 17.42 -1.32
C LEU A 24 -10.49 18.01 0.00
N LEU A 25 -9.78 19.13 -0.05
CA LEU A 25 -9.15 19.81 1.09
C LEU A 25 -8.22 18.89 1.91
N ILE A 26 -7.53 18.00 1.20
CA ILE A 26 -6.55 17.05 1.74
C ILE A 26 -5.30 17.15 0.89
N ASP A 27 -4.12 17.02 1.51
CA ASP A 27 -2.86 17.10 0.80
C ASP A 27 -2.60 15.93 -0.16
N VAL A 28 -1.83 16.23 -1.20
CA VAL A 28 -1.51 15.28 -2.28
C VAL A 28 -0.76 14.04 -1.81
N VAL A 29 -0.08 14.11 -0.67
CA VAL A 29 0.62 12.96 -0.07
C VAL A 29 -0.39 12.04 0.62
N ASN A 30 -1.25 12.59 1.47
CA ASN A 30 -2.29 11.85 2.17
C ASN A 30 -3.38 11.30 1.24
N LEU A 31 -3.64 11.97 0.11
CA LEU A 31 -4.47 11.44 -0.98
C LEU A 31 -3.80 10.29 -1.76
N GLY A 32 -2.48 10.09 -1.59
CA GLY A 32 -1.73 9.07 -2.32
C GLY A 32 -1.58 9.37 -3.81
N LEU A 33 -1.51 10.65 -4.18
CA LEU A 33 -1.36 11.09 -5.58
C LEU A 33 0.10 11.04 -6.06
N ILE A 34 1.07 11.00 -5.14
CA ILE A 34 2.49 10.92 -5.45
C ILE A 34 2.92 9.46 -5.56
N TYR A 35 3.30 9.02 -6.74
CA TYR A 35 3.67 7.62 -7.03
C TYR A 35 5.18 7.37 -6.96
N GLY A 36 5.98 8.42 -7.10
CA GLY A 36 7.42 8.28 -6.97
C GLY A 36 8.13 9.61 -7.13
N ILE A 37 9.28 9.68 -6.47
CA ILE A 37 10.20 10.80 -6.52
C ILE A 37 11.54 10.23 -6.96
N ASP A 38 12.02 10.69 -8.10
CA ASP A 38 13.35 10.35 -8.61
C ASP A 38 14.24 11.59 -8.51
N ILE A 39 15.46 11.42 -8.02
CA ILE A 39 16.38 12.55 -7.77
C ILE A 39 17.72 12.26 -8.43
N GLU A 40 18.07 13.10 -9.40
CA GLU A 40 19.33 13.08 -10.13
C GLU A 40 20.09 14.38 -9.84
N GLY A 41 20.99 14.36 -8.85
CA GLY A 41 21.72 15.56 -8.43
C GLY A 41 20.82 16.55 -7.68
N ASP A 42 20.55 17.70 -8.28
CA ASP A 42 19.66 18.78 -7.78
C ASP A 42 18.34 18.85 -8.56
N HIS A 43 18.07 17.85 -9.40
CA HIS A 43 16.87 17.74 -10.21
C HIS A 43 15.95 16.66 -9.64
N ALA A 44 14.73 17.05 -9.25
CA ALA A 44 13.68 16.14 -8.83
C ALA A 44 12.67 15.90 -9.95
N THR A 45 12.35 14.63 -10.22
CA THR A 45 11.22 14.23 -11.07
C THR A 45 10.12 13.62 -10.22
N ILE A 46 8.96 14.27 -10.18
CA ILE A 46 7.79 13.80 -9.43
C ILE A 46 6.85 13.06 -10.37
N LYS A 47 6.62 11.77 -10.11
CA LYS A 47 5.57 10.99 -10.77
C LYS A 47 4.30 11.10 -9.95
N MET A 48 3.26 11.68 -10.53
CA MET A 48 1.98 11.85 -9.84
C MET A 48 0.81 11.42 -10.71
N THR A 49 -0.34 11.20 -10.08
CA THR A 49 -1.62 10.95 -10.74
C THR A 49 -2.67 11.94 -10.25
N LEU A 50 -3.88 11.86 -10.80
CA LEU A 50 -5.03 12.66 -10.38
C LEU A 50 -6.18 11.73 -10.00
N THR A 51 -7.07 12.25 -9.16
CA THR A 51 -8.31 11.56 -8.77
C THR A 51 -9.22 11.31 -9.98
N ILE A 52 -9.21 12.22 -10.97
CA ILE A 52 -10.03 12.18 -12.18
C ILE A 52 -9.21 12.55 -13.41
N VAL A 53 -9.36 11.78 -14.49
CA VAL A 53 -8.74 12.05 -15.80
C VAL A 53 -9.33 13.32 -16.41
N GLY A 54 -8.48 14.24 -16.85
CA GLY A 54 -8.91 15.48 -17.52
C GLY A 54 -9.39 16.58 -16.56
N CYS A 55 -9.06 16.49 -15.27
CA CYS A 55 -9.40 17.54 -14.31
C CYS A 55 -8.78 18.89 -14.72
N PRO A 56 -9.57 19.98 -14.85
CA PRO A 56 -9.06 21.31 -15.23
C PRO A 56 -8.09 21.89 -14.18
N LEU A 57 -8.12 21.36 -12.96
CA LEU A 57 -7.24 21.74 -11.85
C LEU A 57 -5.87 21.04 -11.90
N SER A 58 -5.66 20.14 -12.86
CA SER A 58 -4.39 19.45 -13.06
C SER A 58 -3.20 20.42 -13.18
N THR A 59 -3.35 21.52 -13.90
CA THR A 59 -2.30 22.54 -14.04
C THR A 59 -2.04 23.28 -12.73
N TYR A 60 -3.08 23.53 -11.94
CA TYR A 60 -2.96 24.17 -10.62
C TYR A 60 -2.16 23.28 -9.67
N LEU A 61 -2.54 22.00 -9.55
CA LEU A 61 -1.85 21.04 -8.69
C LEU A 61 -0.40 20.83 -9.13
N GLN A 62 -0.14 20.70 -10.43
CA GLN A 62 1.23 20.61 -10.95
C GLN A 62 2.06 21.82 -10.52
N ASN A 63 1.58 23.03 -10.76
CA ASN A 63 2.31 24.25 -10.36
C ASN A 63 2.52 24.35 -8.85
N ALA A 64 1.56 23.90 -8.03
CA ALA A 64 1.66 23.92 -6.58
C ALA A 64 2.70 22.91 -6.08
N ILE A 65 2.69 21.69 -6.63
CA ILE A 65 3.69 20.63 -6.37
C ILE A 65 5.08 21.11 -6.77
N GLU A 66 5.24 21.69 -7.96
CA GLU A 66 6.52 22.18 -8.44
C GLU A 66 7.09 23.25 -7.49
N LYS A 67 6.27 24.21 -7.08
CA LYS A 67 6.67 25.25 -6.11
C LYS A 67 7.05 24.67 -4.76
N ALA A 68 6.29 23.70 -4.25
CA ALA A 68 6.59 23.06 -2.98
C ALA A 68 7.92 22.29 -3.04
N VAL A 69 8.18 21.56 -4.12
CA VAL A 69 9.45 20.84 -4.33
C VAL A 69 10.63 21.82 -4.43
N LEU A 70 10.47 22.91 -5.19
CA LEU A 70 11.50 23.95 -5.34
C LEU A 70 11.72 24.79 -4.07
N SER A 71 10.85 24.68 -3.06
CA SER A 71 11.09 25.30 -1.75
C SER A 71 12.19 24.58 -0.95
N VAL A 72 12.51 23.34 -1.33
CA VAL A 72 13.60 22.57 -0.73
C VAL A 72 14.93 23.13 -1.26
N PRO A 73 15.81 23.70 -0.40
CA PRO A 73 17.01 24.42 -0.84
C PRO A 73 17.98 23.61 -1.71
N GLU A 74 17.96 22.29 -1.59
CA GLU A 74 18.83 21.39 -2.35
C GLU A 74 18.30 21.03 -3.75
N ILE A 75 17.09 21.45 -4.12
CA ILE A 75 16.47 21.19 -5.43
C ILE A 75 16.40 22.48 -6.24
N ASN A 76 17.04 22.50 -7.40
CA ASN A 76 17.04 23.65 -8.33
C ASN A 76 16.07 23.47 -9.50
N LYS A 77 15.67 22.23 -9.79
CA LYS A 77 14.77 21.90 -10.89
C LYS A 77 13.76 20.84 -10.46
N CYS A 78 12.51 21.02 -10.87
CA CYS A 78 11.45 20.05 -10.67
C CYS A 78 10.73 19.78 -12.00
N ASP A 79 10.65 18.51 -12.41
CA ASP A 79 9.84 18.06 -13.55
C ASP A 79 8.69 17.20 -13.03
N ILE A 80 7.46 17.47 -13.49
CA ILE A 80 6.29 16.68 -13.11
C ILE A 80 5.89 15.75 -14.26
N LYS A 81 5.77 14.45 -13.93
CA LYS A 81 5.31 13.42 -14.85
C LYS A 81 3.96 12.91 -14.40
N LEU A 82 2.93 13.30 -15.14
CA LEU A 82 1.58 12.78 -14.94
C LEU A 82 1.50 11.34 -15.47
N VAL A 83 1.15 10.41 -14.59
CA VAL A 83 0.96 8.99 -14.90
C VAL A 83 -0.48 8.58 -14.61
N TRP A 84 -1.06 7.81 -15.52
CA TRP A 84 -2.42 7.31 -15.42
C TRP A 84 -2.49 5.85 -14.98
N TYR A 85 -1.35 5.15 -15.01
CA TYR A 85 -1.23 3.76 -14.60
C TYR A 85 -0.15 3.62 -13.53
N PRO A 86 -0.46 2.96 -12.39
CA PRO A 86 -1.77 2.41 -12.01
C PRO A 86 -2.84 3.51 -11.80
N VAL A 87 -4.11 3.20 -12.09
CA VAL A 87 -5.22 4.14 -11.86
C VAL A 87 -5.33 4.43 -10.37
N TRP A 88 -5.60 5.70 -10.02
CA TRP A 88 -5.83 6.08 -8.63
C TRP A 88 -7.10 5.44 -8.08
N ASN A 89 -7.08 5.05 -6.81
CA ASN A 89 -8.28 4.63 -6.09
C ASN A 89 -8.23 5.17 -4.64
N PRO A 90 -9.39 5.35 -3.98
CA PRO A 90 -9.42 5.83 -2.59
C PRO A 90 -8.70 4.93 -1.59
N GLU A 91 -8.40 3.67 -1.93
CA GLU A 91 -7.65 2.79 -1.04
C GLU A 91 -6.23 3.30 -0.79
N ARG A 92 -5.67 4.09 -1.73
CA ARG A 92 -4.35 4.74 -1.62
C ARG A 92 -4.31 5.87 -0.59
N MET A 93 -5.46 6.36 -0.15
CA MET A 93 -5.53 7.41 0.85
C MET A 93 -5.08 6.88 2.22
N THR A 94 -4.43 7.74 3.00
CA THR A 94 -4.09 7.44 4.39
C THR A 94 -5.36 7.31 5.24
N VAL A 95 -5.24 6.62 6.38
CA VAL A 95 -6.37 6.47 7.32
C VAL A 95 -6.89 7.84 7.77
N ALA A 96 -6.00 8.79 8.04
CA ALA A 96 -6.34 10.16 8.40
C ALA A 96 -7.19 10.83 7.30
N ALA A 97 -6.78 10.71 6.04
CA ALA A 97 -7.52 11.26 4.91
C ALA A 97 -8.89 10.61 4.71
N LYS A 98 -8.99 9.29 4.82
CA LYS A 98 -10.26 8.55 4.76
C LYS A 98 -11.22 8.98 5.87
N LYS A 99 -10.68 9.19 7.08
CA LYS A 99 -11.45 9.69 8.23
C LYS A 99 -11.96 11.11 7.98
N GLN A 100 -11.12 12.01 7.44
CA GLN A 100 -11.50 13.38 7.13
C GLN A 100 -12.63 13.46 6.08
N LEU A 101 -12.64 12.54 5.10
CA LEU A 101 -13.73 12.43 4.12
C LEU A 101 -14.98 11.68 4.64
N GLY A 102 -15.00 11.26 5.91
CA GLY A 102 -16.12 10.49 6.46
C GLY A 102 -16.27 9.10 5.83
N MET A 103 -15.23 8.54 5.20
CA MET A 103 -15.26 7.21 4.60
C MET A 103 -15.13 6.09 5.65
N LEU A 104 -14.92 6.47 6.92
CA LEU A 104 -14.85 5.60 8.07
C LEU A 104 -15.93 6.06 9.05
N ASP A 105 -17.16 5.56 8.88
CA ASP A 105 -18.23 5.76 9.86
C ASP A 105 -17.90 4.96 11.14
N ASN A 106 -18.15 5.58 12.30
CA ASN A 106 -17.54 5.24 13.58
C ASN A 106 -17.72 3.78 14.04
N GLU A 107 -16.61 3.04 14.06
CA GLU A 107 -16.17 2.13 15.14
C GLU A 107 -14.65 1.91 14.97
N GLN A 108 -13.84 2.94 15.26
CA GLN A 108 -12.40 2.88 15.56
C GLN A 108 -11.79 4.30 15.72
N ALA A 109 -12.49 5.17 16.45
CA ALA A 109 -12.00 6.50 16.79
C ALA A 109 -11.88 6.64 18.31
N LEU A 110 -11.05 5.80 18.93
CA LEU A 110 -10.40 6.11 20.19
C LEU A 110 -8.91 5.75 20.07
N ASP A 111 -8.11 6.79 20.21
CA ASP A 111 -6.75 6.82 20.73
C ASP A 111 -5.62 6.14 19.94
N GLN A 112 -4.86 6.95 19.20
CA GLN A 112 -3.44 6.71 18.98
C GLN A 112 -2.65 8.01 19.14
N GLU A 113 -2.65 8.53 20.37
CA GLU A 113 -1.42 9.07 20.96
C GLU A 113 -1.10 8.21 22.18
N ASN A 114 0.15 7.74 22.26
CA ASN A 114 0.76 6.81 23.23
C ASN A 114 0.79 5.32 22.82
N GLU A 115 1.99 4.93 22.36
CA GLU A 115 2.54 3.58 22.50
C GLU A 115 2.37 3.08 23.94
N ILE A 116 1.49 2.11 24.18
CA ILE A 116 1.77 0.90 24.98
C ILE A 116 0.94 -0.23 24.37
N GLU A 117 1.63 -1.29 23.97
CA GLU A 117 1.09 -2.58 23.52
C GLU A 117 0.15 -3.18 24.59
N GLU A 118 -1.15 -3.26 24.32
CA GLU A 118 -2.00 -4.33 24.84
C GLU A 118 -2.90 -4.81 23.68
N THR A 119 -2.54 -5.97 23.16
CA THR A 119 -3.21 -6.71 22.09
C THR A 119 -4.62 -7.11 22.51
N GLU A 120 -5.64 -6.52 21.88
CA GLU A 120 -6.89 -7.25 21.67
C GLU A 120 -6.60 -8.33 20.62
N GLU A 121 -6.41 -9.57 21.10
CA GLU A 121 -6.30 -10.77 20.29
C GLU A 121 -7.58 -10.95 19.47
N LYS A 122 -7.65 -10.33 18.29
CA LYS A 122 -8.57 -10.78 17.24
C LYS A 122 -8.13 -12.18 16.86
N GLU A 123 -8.94 -13.17 17.24
CA GLU A 123 -8.78 -14.58 16.89
C GLU A 123 -8.52 -14.66 15.38
N LYS A 124 -7.30 -15.03 14.96
CA LYS A 124 -6.90 -15.06 13.54
C LYS A 124 -7.55 -16.27 12.87
N ILE A 125 -8.76 -16.13 12.34
CA ILE A 125 -9.48 -17.24 11.71
C ILE A 125 -9.15 -17.28 10.22
N ILE A 126 -8.62 -18.40 9.72
CA ILE A 126 -8.31 -18.57 8.30
C ILE A 126 -9.16 -19.68 7.67
N ASP A 127 -9.90 -19.36 6.61
CA ASP A 127 -10.71 -20.31 5.86
C ASP A 127 -9.92 -20.86 4.66
N PHE A 128 -9.63 -22.15 4.65
CA PHE A 128 -8.86 -22.82 3.60
C PHE A 128 -9.69 -23.10 2.34
N SER A 129 -11.01 -22.96 2.42
CA SER A 129 -11.94 -23.11 1.30
C SER A 129 -12.04 -21.85 0.43
N ILE A 130 -11.48 -20.71 0.86
CA ILE A 130 -11.45 -19.50 0.04
C ILE A 130 -10.19 -19.41 -0.86
N PRO A 131 -10.26 -18.64 -1.97
CA PRO A 131 -9.15 -18.53 -2.91
C PRO A 131 -7.87 -17.96 -2.28
N ILE A 132 -6.72 -18.55 -2.63
CA ILE A 132 -5.38 -18.17 -2.15
C ILE A 132 -5.11 -16.68 -2.34
N LYS A 133 -5.62 -16.07 -3.42
CA LYS A 133 -5.45 -14.63 -3.66
C LYS A 133 -6.07 -13.79 -2.53
N LYS A 134 -7.29 -14.12 -2.09
CA LYS A 134 -7.96 -13.38 -1.01
C LYS A 134 -7.20 -13.50 0.30
N LEU A 135 -6.77 -14.71 0.63
CA LEU A 135 -5.98 -14.98 1.82
C LEU A 135 -4.64 -14.22 1.82
N ALA A 136 -3.98 -14.13 0.66
CA ALA A 136 -2.75 -13.36 0.50
C ALA A 136 -2.94 -11.83 0.63
N GLU A 137 -4.13 -11.32 0.32
CA GLU A 137 -4.49 -9.91 0.49
C GLU A 137 -4.89 -9.60 1.93
N GLU A 138 -5.51 -10.56 2.61
CA GLU A 138 -6.04 -10.43 3.98
C GLU A 138 -4.97 -10.61 5.07
N TYR A 139 -3.99 -11.49 4.83
CA TYR A 139 -2.99 -11.88 5.83
C TYR A 139 -1.56 -11.61 5.33
N PRO A 140 -0.85 -10.60 5.87
CA PRO A 140 0.48 -10.21 5.40
C PRO A 140 1.57 -11.29 5.51
N ASP A 141 1.46 -12.18 6.49
CA ASP A 141 2.35 -13.31 6.76
C ASP A 141 1.99 -14.57 5.95
N PHE A 142 0.81 -14.63 5.33
CA PHE A 142 0.31 -15.78 4.58
C PHE A 142 1.27 -16.27 3.49
N ILE A 143 1.79 -15.35 2.67
CA ILE A 143 2.71 -15.69 1.57
C ILE A 143 3.97 -16.36 2.10
N GLN A 144 4.46 -15.91 3.26
CA GLN A 144 5.66 -16.46 3.87
C GLN A 144 5.37 -17.84 4.49
N ILE A 145 4.25 -18.01 5.20
CA ILE A 145 3.82 -19.30 5.76
C ILE A 145 3.65 -20.34 4.64
N MET A 146 2.97 -19.98 3.55
CA MET A 146 2.77 -20.86 2.39
C MET A 146 4.11 -21.23 1.73
N TYR A 147 5.02 -20.26 1.60
CA TYR A 147 6.35 -20.52 1.05
C TYR A 147 7.13 -21.55 1.91
N ASP A 148 7.09 -21.39 3.23
CA ASP A 148 7.76 -22.27 4.19
C ASP A 148 7.14 -23.68 4.22
N CYS A 149 5.84 -23.78 3.93
CA CYS A 149 5.13 -25.06 3.73
C CYS A 149 5.46 -25.75 2.39
N GLY A 150 6.27 -25.14 1.52
CA GLY A 150 6.70 -25.72 0.24
C GLY A 150 6.01 -25.15 -1.00
N PHE A 151 5.13 -24.17 -0.87
CA PHE A 151 4.55 -23.43 -2.01
C PHE A 151 5.55 -22.41 -2.58
N THR A 152 6.76 -22.85 -2.90
CA THR A 152 7.89 -21.98 -3.30
C THR A 152 7.60 -21.10 -4.52
N ARG A 153 6.70 -21.55 -5.39
CA ARG A 153 6.26 -20.83 -6.59
C ARG A 153 5.31 -19.66 -6.30
N ILE A 154 4.79 -19.52 -5.08
CA ILE A 154 3.80 -18.50 -4.72
C ILE A 154 4.31 -17.06 -4.93
N LYS A 155 5.63 -16.87 -4.88
CA LYS A 155 6.31 -15.58 -5.10
C LYS A 155 6.50 -15.23 -6.59
N ILE A 156 6.15 -16.12 -7.53
CA ILE A 156 6.26 -15.85 -8.97
C ILE A 156 5.29 -14.71 -9.34
N PRO A 157 5.77 -13.61 -9.94
CA PRO A 157 4.93 -12.49 -10.34
C PRO A 157 3.76 -12.93 -11.22
N GLY A 158 2.55 -12.47 -10.91
CA GLY A 158 1.33 -12.77 -11.67
C GLY A 158 0.69 -14.14 -11.41
N LEU A 159 1.30 -15.01 -10.60
CA LEU A 159 0.73 -16.31 -10.25
C LEU A 159 -0.55 -16.15 -9.40
N LEU A 160 -0.48 -15.34 -8.34
CA LEU A 160 -1.62 -15.05 -7.46
C LEU A 160 -2.76 -14.35 -8.21
N SER A 161 -2.42 -13.46 -9.14
CA SER A 161 -3.39 -12.73 -9.97
C SER A 161 -4.07 -13.62 -11.02
N THR A 162 -3.48 -14.76 -11.36
CA THR A 162 -4.03 -15.70 -12.34
C THR A 162 -4.68 -16.90 -11.67
N VAL A 163 -3.89 -17.86 -11.21
CA VAL A 163 -4.37 -19.13 -10.67
C VAL A 163 -4.84 -19.00 -9.22
N GLY A 164 -4.27 -18.05 -8.46
CA GLY A 164 -4.65 -17.80 -7.07
C GLY A 164 -6.09 -17.32 -6.88
N ARG A 165 -6.76 -16.85 -7.95
CA ARG A 165 -8.18 -16.46 -7.93
C ARG A 165 -9.15 -17.65 -7.84
N VAL A 166 -8.72 -18.82 -8.30
CA VAL A 166 -9.56 -20.02 -8.42
C VAL A 166 -9.02 -21.20 -7.60
N MET A 167 -7.74 -21.15 -7.22
CA MET A 167 -7.08 -22.19 -6.44
C MET A 167 -7.23 -21.91 -4.93
N THR A 168 -7.62 -22.94 -4.18
CA THR A 168 -7.66 -22.95 -2.71
C THR A 168 -6.45 -23.70 -2.15
N ILE A 169 -6.20 -23.60 -0.84
CA ILE A 169 -5.05 -24.27 -0.20
C ILE A 169 -5.13 -25.79 -0.31
N PRO A 170 -6.27 -26.47 -0.03
CA PRO A 170 -6.36 -27.92 -0.17
C PRO A 170 -6.09 -28.40 -1.61
N LEU A 171 -6.65 -27.69 -2.60
CA LEU A 171 -6.44 -28.01 -4.02
C LEU A 171 -4.97 -27.79 -4.43
N GLY A 172 -4.34 -26.72 -3.94
CA GLY A 172 -2.93 -26.45 -4.16
C GLY A 172 -2.03 -27.51 -3.52
N ALA A 173 -2.31 -27.89 -2.28
CA ALA A 173 -1.57 -28.90 -1.54
C ALA A 173 -1.64 -30.26 -2.26
N GLN A 174 -2.83 -30.67 -2.69
CA GLN A 174 -3.02 -31.88 -3.50
C GLN A 174 -2.23 -31.84 -4.82
N ALA A 175 -2.30 -30.72 -5.55
CA ALA A 175 -1.61 -30.57 -6.83
C ALA A 175 -0.08 -30.61 -6.68
N MET A 176 0.45 -30.10 -5.56
CA MET A 176 1.88 -30.05 -5.26
C MET A 176 2.38 -31.24 -4.43
N LYS A 177 1.50 -32.18 -4.08
CA LYS A 177 1.78 -33.31 -3.15
C LYS A 177 2.36 -32.84 -1.81
N ILE A 178 1.85 -31.71 -1.32
CA ILE A 178 2.15 -31.16 0.00
C ILE A 178 1.10 -31.71 0.97
N ASP A 179 1.56 -32.09 2.15
CA ASP A 179 0.72 -32.60 3.22
C ASP A 179 -0.12 -31.46 3.83
N LEU A 180 -1.44 -31.55 3.69
CA LEU A 180 -2.35 -30.49 4.12
C LEU A 180 -2.32 -30.28 5.64
N ASP A 181 -2.12 -31.35 6.42
CA ASP A 181 -2.08 -31.26 7.88
C ASP A 181 -0.85 -30.46 8.35
N LYS A 182 0.26 -30.54 7.61
CA LYS A 182 1.44 -29.69 7.87
C LYS A 182 1.18 -28.23 7.58
N VAL A 183 0.39 -27.94 6.54
CA VAL A 183 0.01 -26.56 6.22
C VAL A 183 -0.89 -26.01 7.33
N LYS A 184 -1.89 -26.78 7.78
CA LYS A 184 -2.76 -26.41 8.90
C LYS A 184 -1.95 -26.10 10.16
N GLN A 185 -1.07 -27.02 10.56
CA GLN A 185 -0.19 -26.84 11.72
C GLN A 185 0.66 -25.56 11.62
N ALA A 186 1.20 -25.25 10.44
CA ALA A 186 2.01 -24.05 10.24
C ALA A 186 1.22 -22.74 10.43
N PHE A 187 -0.08 -22.74 10.11
CA PHE A 187 -0.97 -21.63 10.41
C PHE A 187 -1.33 -21.59 11.90
N GLU A 188 -1.64 -22.73 12.52
CA GLU A 188 -1.91 -22.82 13.96
C GLU A 188 -0.73 -22.36 14.83
N ASP A 189 0.50 -22.73 14.45
CA ASP A 189 1.74 -22.29 15.11
C ASP A 189 1.95 -20.76 15.02
N LYS A 190 1.29 -20.10 14.07
CA LYS A 190 1.28 -18.64 13.88
C LYS A 190 0.07 -17.96 14.52
N GLY A 191 -0.69 -18.71 15.32
CA GLY A 191 -1.85 -18.23 16.06
C GLY A 191 -3.14 -18.23 15.26
N TYR A 192 -3.19 -18.93 14.12
CA TYR A 192 -4.41 -19.03 13.32
C TYR A 192 -5.31 -20.17 13.76
N LYS A 193 -6.62 -19.95 13.71
CA LYS A 193 -7.63 -21.00 13.78
C LYS A 193 -8.05 -21.36 12.36
N VAL A 194 -7.73 -22.57 11.92
CA VAL A 194 -8.02 -23.01 10.57
C VAL A 194 -9.46 -23.52 10.48
N ILE A 195 -10.21 -22.99 9.51
CA ILE A 195 -11.48 -23.51 9.03
C ILE A 195 -11.19 -24.20 7.70
N ASP A 196 -11.64 -25.45 7.57
CA ASP A 196 -11.46 -26.32 6.39
C ASP A 196 -12.80 -26.48 5.68
#